data_AF-R8BJ76-F1
#
_entry.id   AF-R8BJ76-F1
#
_cell.length_a   1.000
_cell.length_b   1.000
_cell.length_c   1.000
_cell.angle_alpha   90.00
_cell.angle_beta   90.00
_cell.angle_gamma   90.00
#
_symmetry.space_group_name_H-M   'P 1'
#
loop_
_entity.id
_entity.type
_entity.pdbx_description
1 polymer ?
#
loop_
_entity_poly.entity_id
_entity_poly.type
_entity_poly.pdbx_seq_one_letter_code
_entity_poly.pdbx_strand_id
1 'polypeptide(L)'
;MSPRKRKSKAEENSTGDSDAFIPPTKTPQQKRVRKAEPRRESRADGHNKDNTDQGYNGTMTWSQFQQKFNEKSKRDMDGYLEDASNELKAIREELLSTFNKSKDALESAGTKQAKSIAEACQRLAKDERDKALDRLSHPLFKAGQQIFKSCHDILDYHDKANQASVSKEANPPGDMWQADNSAIQEVLSYARQYGEKLVDCAITLDSDLEVLKVDREQLPETGTMAIDIFEKSGKAIGGETWGRTVAAQLSASQDGVNIAELAYCFINKT
;
A
#
# COMPACT_ATOMS: atom_id res chain seq x y z
N MET A 1 -58.03 32.88 -16.29
CA MET A 1 -58.30 31.44 -16.17
C MET A 1 -57.20 30.83 -15.32
N SER A 2 -57.52 30.39 -14.10
CA SER A 2 -56.59 29.72 -13.20
C SER A 2 -56.86 28.22 -13.18
N PRO A 3 -55.79 27.41 -13.15
CA PRO A 3 -55.77 26.19 -12.35
C PRO A 3 -54.50 26.18 -11.47
N ARG A 4 -54.63 26.34 -10.15
CA ARG A 4 -54.86 25.30 -9.12
C ARG A 4 -53.59 24.52 -8.75
N LYS A 5 -52.97 24.94 -7.64
CA LYS A 5 -51.98 24.18 -6.85
C LYS A 5 -52.55 22.81 -6.46
N ARG A 6 -51.73 21.76 -6.51
CA ARG A 6 -51.89 20.55 -5.69
C ARG A 6 -50.59 20.24 -4.96
N LYS A 7 -50.70 20.20 -3.64
CA LYS A 7 -49.78 19.61 -2.65
C LYS A 7 -50.35 18.23 -2.29
N SER A 8 -49.48 17.23 -2.19
CA SER A 8 -49.64 15.93 -1.47
C SER A 8 -48.27 15.25 -1.62
N LYS A 9 -47.38 15.07 -0.63
CA LYS A 9 -47.42 14.47 0.71
C LYS A 9 -47.94 13.02 0.77
N ALA A 10 -46.99 12.09 0.86
CA ALA A 10 -46.95 10.82 1.62
C ALA A 10 -45.47 10.36 1.55
N GLU A 11 -44.66 10.15 2.61
CA GLU A 11 -44.73 9.11 3.67
C GLU A 11 -45.00 7.73 3.02
N GLU A 12 -44.27 6.63 3.20
CA GLU A 12 -43.27 6.19 4.18
C GLU A 12 -42.65 4.87 3.63
N ASN A 13 -41.43 4.55 4.09
CA ASN A 13 -40.88 3.20 4.29
C ASN A 13 -40.75 2.21 3.12
N SER A 14 -39.51 2.01 2.68
CA SER A 14 -39.03 0.65 2.41
C SER A 14 -37.57 0.52 2.83
N THR A 15 -37.39 -0.17 3.95
CA THR A 15 -36.17 -0.84 4.41
C THR A 15 -35.61 -1.69 3.27
N GLY A 16 -34.56 -1.19 2.63
CA GLY A 16 -33.78 -1.91 1.64
C GLY A 16 -32.33 -1.85 2.09
N ASP A 17 -31.96 -2.85 2.88
CA ASP A 17 -30.61 -3.16 3.35
C ASP A 17 -29.71 -3.43 2.13
N SER A 18 -29.27 -2.36 1.48
CA SER A 18 -28.26 -2.42 0.44
C SER A 18 -26.91 -2.47 1.15
N ASP A 19 -26.52 -3.68 1.52
CA ASP A 19 -25.19 -4.08 1.93
C ASP A 19 -24.27 -3.94 0.70
N ALA A 20 -24.04 -2.68 0.31
CA ALA A 20 -23.08 -2.30 -0.68
C ALA A 20 -21.72 -2.61 -0.05
N PHE A 21 -21.07 -3.66 -0.55
CA PHE A 21 -19.68 -3.96 -0.26
C PHE A 21 -18.82 -2.77 -0.71
N ILE A 22 -18.59 -1.83 0.22
CA ILE A 22 -17.60 -0.78 0.11
C ILE A 22 -16.33 -1.39 0.72
N PRO A 23 -15.31 -1.77 -0.08
CA PRO A 23 -14.04 -2.18 0.50
C PRO A 23 -13.50 -1.02 1.35
N PRO A 24 -12.90 -1.28 2.52
CA PRO A 24 -12.35 -0.22 3.35
C PRO A 24 -11.18 0.45 2.61
N THR A 25 -11.47 1.54 1.91
CA THR A 25 -10.46 2.49 1.46
C THR A 25 -9.84 3.12 2.70
N LYS A 26 -8.72 2.53 3.15
CA LYS A 26 -7.84 3.15 4.14
C LYS A 26 -7.27 4.41 3.51
N THR A 27 -7.92 5.55 3.74
CA THR A 27 -7.30 6.87 3.54
C THR A 27 -5.99 6.92 4.32
N PRO A 28 -4.91 7.47 3.77
CA PRO A 28 -3.63 7.58 4.47
C PRO A 28 -3.83 8.41 5.73
N GLN A 29 -3.64 7.78 6.89
CA GLN A 29 -3.70 8.47 8.17
C GLN A 29 -2.61 9.53 8.20
N GLN A 30 -3.03 10.81 8.23
CA GLN A 30 -2.15 11.93 8.48
C GLN A 30 -1.35 11.66 9.75
N LYS A 31 -0.02 11.53 9.61
CA LYS A 31 0.91 11.43 10.73
C LYS A 31 0.69 12.62 11.66
N ARG A 32 0.16 12.33 12.85
CA ARG A 32 0.14 13.28 13.97
C ARG A 32 1.58 13.74 14.24
N VAL A 33 1.83 15.01 14.00
CA VAL A 33 3.04 15.72 14.43
C VAL A 33 3.12 15.61 15.95
N ARG A 34 4.06 14.79 16.46
CA ARG A 34 4.40 14.76 17.88
C ARG A 34 5.07 16.09 18.22
N LYS A 35 4.40 16.94 18.98
CA LYS A 35 5.02 18.10 19.62
C LYS A 35 6.10 17.60 20.58
N ALA A 36 7.33 18.07 20.38
CA ALA A 36 8.43 17.80 21.30
C ALA A 36 8.18 18.51 22.64
N GLU A 37 8.22 17.75 23.75
CA GLU A 37 8.25 18.32 25.09
C GLU A 37 9.60 19.01 25.36
N PRO A 38 9.62 20.15 26.07
CA PRO A 38 10.85 20.81 26.48
C PRO A 38 11.56 20.00 27.58
N ARG A 39 12.82 19.70 27.30
CA ARG A 39 13.78 19.02 28.17
C ARG A 39 13.96 19.82 29.46
N ARG A 40 13.50 19.28 30.60
CA ARG A 40 13.78 19.82 31.93
C ARG A 40 15.27 19.71 32.24
N GLU A 41 15.91 20.85 32.44
CA GLU A 41 17.22 20.96 33.09
C GLU A 41 17.16 20.33 34.48
N SER A 42 17.99 19.30 34.68
CA SER A 42 18.16 18.65 35.97
C SER A 42 19.40 19.25 36.63
N ARG A 43 19.15 19.93 37.74
CA ARG A 43 20.10 20.59 38.64
C ARG A 43 21.01 19.55 39.30
N ALA A 44 22.29 19.87 39.34
CA ALA A 44 23.34 19.11 40.03
C ALA A 44 23.09 19.00 41.54
N ASP A 45 23.35 17.82 42.11
CA ASP A 45 24.37 17.64 43.16
C ASP A 45 24.45 16.19 43.65
N GLY A 46 25.69 15.73 43.88
CA GLY A 46 25.99 14.75 44.93
C GLY A 46 26.43 13.34 44.52
N HIS A 47 27.76 13.17 44.41
CA HIS A 47 28.55 11.97 44.75
C HIS A 47 28.14 10.57 44.23
N ASN A 48 29.01 9.91 43.44
CA ASN A 48 30.07 9.03 43.97
C ASN A 48 30.97 8.46 42.84
N LYS A 49 32.28 8.59 43.07
CA LYS A 49 33.42 7.72 42.71
C LYS A 49 33.39 6.82 41.46
N ASP A 50 34.45 7.01 40.67
CA ASP A 50 35.27 5.96 40.06
C ASP A 50 34.52 4.87 39.31
N ASN A 51 34.12 5.19 38.08
CA ASN A 51 34.09 4.19 37.03
C ASN A 51 34.80 4.78 35.81
N THR A 52 36.00 4.25 35.61
CA THR A 52 36.75 4.17 34.37
C THR A 52 36.00 4.67 33.15
N ASP A 53 36.47 5.82 32.72
CA ASP A 53 36.45 6.41 31.40
C ASP A 53 36.83 5.37 30.33
N GLN A 54 35.86 4.56 29.88
CA GLN A 54 35.92 3.89 28.58
C GLN A 54 35.01 4.66 27.63
N GLY A 55 35.64 5.58 26.91
CA GLY A 55 35.02 6.45 25.93
C GLY A 55 34.16 5.69 24.92
N TYR A 56 32.86 5.92 25.00
CA TYR A 56 31.90 5.64 23.94
C TYR A 56 32.04 6.70 22.82
N ASN A 57 33.19 6.73 22.17
CA ASN A 57 33.40 7.41 20.87
C ASN A 57 33.97 6.41 19.86
N GLY A 58 33.49 5.16 19.89
CA GLY A 58 33.73 4.20 18.83
C GLY A 58 32.96 4.64 17.59
N THR A 59 33.61 5.39 16.71
CA THR A 59 33.12 5.63 15.34
C THR A 59 32.80 4.28 14.73
N MET A 60 31.50 4.01 14.60
CA MET A 60 30.99 2.77 14.05
C MET A 60 31.59 2.58 12.66
N THR A 61 32.37 1.52 12.48
CA THR A 61 32.99 1.26 11.18
C THR A 61 31.89 1.00 10.14
N TRP A 62 32.14 1.40 8.89
CA TRP A 62 31.16 1.24 7.81
C TRP A 62 30.63 -0.19 7.67
N SER A 63 31.50 -1.19 7.86
CA SER A 63 31.14 -2.62 7.86
C SER A 63 30.12 -2.97 8.95
N GLN A 64 30.29 -2.43 10.17
CA GLN A 64 29.32 -2.62 11.25
C GLN A 64 27.99 -1.96 10.92
N PHE A 65 28.00 -0.79 10.27
CA PHE A 65 26.77 -0.08 9.90
C PHE A 65 25.98 -0.90 8.87
N GLN A 66 26.66 -1.36 7.83
CA GLN A 66 26.08 -2.20 6.79
C GLN A 66 25.51 -3.51 7.37
N GLN A 67 26.23 -4.14 8.29
CA GLN A 67 25.74 -5.33 8.97
C GLN A 67 24.44 -5.06 9.77
N LYS A 68 24.42 -4.00 10.59
CA LYS A 68 23.21 -3.64 11.35
C LYS A 68 22.04 -3.26 10.45
N PHE A 69 22.31 -2.59 9.32
CA PHE A 69 21.28 -2.26 8.34
C PHE A 69 20.70 -3.53 7.70
N ASN A 70 21.54 -4.47 7.27
CA ASN A 70 21.10 -5.74 6.69
C ASN A 70 20.30 -6.57 7.71
N GLU A 71 20.77 -6.68 8.95
CA GLU A 71 20.06 -7.39 10.02
C GLU A 71 18.71 -6.76 10.35
N LYS A 72 18.62 -5.42 10.31
CA LYS A 72 17.35 -4.72 10.49
C LYS A 72 16.42 -4.96 9.30
N SER A 73 16.92 -4.80 8.08
CA SER A 73 16.13 -5.02 6.86
C SER A 73 15.60 -6.45 6.78
N LYS A 74 16.38 -7.44 7.22
CA LYS A 74 15.94 -8.83 7.28
C LYS A 74 14.82 -9.02 8.30
N ARG A 75 14.96 -8.48 9.51
CA ARG A 75 13.91 -8.53 10.54
C ARG A 75 12.63 -7.82 10.10
N ASP A 76 12.77 -6.66 9.47
CA ASP A 76 11.63 -5.90 8.96
C ASP A 76 10.92 -6.72 7.86
N MET A 77 11.66 -7.34 6.93
CA MET A 77 11.11 -8.22 5.89
C MET A 77 10.43 -9.47 6.46
N ASP A 78 11.04 -10.13 7.43
CA ASP A 78 10.45 -11.30 8.08
C ASP A 78 9.11 -10.92 8.76
N GLY A 79 9.05 -9.75 9.40
CA GLY A 79 7.81 -9.20 9.97
C GLY A 79 6.73 -8.93 8.92
N TYR A 80 7.09 -8.30 7.79
CA TYR A 80 6.14 -8.07 6.68
C TYR A 80 5.60 -9.39 6.10
N LEU A 81 6.46 -10.40 5.95
CA LEU A 81 6.05 -11.71 5.44
C LEU A 81 5.13 -12.44 6.43
N GLU A 82 5.39 -12.32 7.72
CA GLU A 82 4.54 -12.88 8.76
C GLU A 82 3.17 -12.19 8.80
N ASP A 83 3.14 -10.85 8.75
CA ASP A 83 1.90 -10.06 8.69
C ASP A 83 1.08 -10.41 7.44
N ALA A 84 1.71 -10.46 6.26
CA ALA A 84 1.06 -10.86 5.03
C ALA A 84 0.52 -12.30 5.08
N SER A 85 1.27 -13.22 5.68
CA SER A 85 0.84 -14.61 5.87
C SER A 85 -0.38 -14.70 6.81
N ASN A 86 -0.39 -13.91 7.87
CA ASN A 86 -1.51 -13.86 8.82
C ASN A 86 -2.75 -13.22 8.18
N GLU A 87 -2.59 -12.17 7.38
CA GLU A 87 -3.68 -11.55 6.61
C GLU A 87 -4.28 -12.54 5.59
N LEU A 88 -3.44 -13.27 4.86
CA LEU A 88 -3.90 -14.31 3.93
C LEU A 88 -4.64 -15.44 4.63
N LYS A 89 -4.20 -15.86 5.83
CA LYS A 89 -4.92 -16.84 6.65
C LYS A 89 -6.28 -16.31 7.10
N ALA A 90 -6.35 -15.07 7.57
CA ALA A 90 -7.60 -14.44 7.99
C ALA A 90 -8.61 -14.36 6.84
N ILE A 91 -8.16 -13.91 5.66
CA ILE A 91 -8.99 -13.88 4.44
C ILE A 91 -9.48 -15.28 4.08
N ARG A 92 -8.61 -16.29 4.16
CA ARG A 92 -8.98 -17.68 3.87
C ARG A 92 -10.03 -18.21 4.84
N GLU A 93 -9.91 -17.92 6.12
CA GLU A 93 -10.88 -18.33 7.14
C GLU A 93 -12.24 -17.65 6.94
N GLU A 94 -12.24 -16.36 6.60
CA GLU A 94 -13.46 -15.62 6.27
C GLU A 94 -14.16 -16.21 5.04
N LEU A 95 -13.39 -16.54 4.00
CA LEU A 95 -13.90 -17.12 2.76
C LEU A 95 -14.47 -18.53 2.99
N LEU A 96 -13.83 -19.33 3.84
CA LEU A 96 -14.37 -20.64 4.27
C LEU A 96 -15.64 -20.48 5.11
N SER A 97 -15.70 -19.48 5.99
CA SER A 97 -16.89 -19.21 6.81
C SER A 97 -18.08 -18.80 5.95
N THR A 98 -17.89 -17.89 5.00
CA THR A 98 -18.93 -17.46 4.05
C THR A 98 -19.38 -18.60 3.14
N PHE A 99 -18.44 -19.40 2.64
CA PHE A 99 -18.76 -20.59 1.85
C PHE A 99 -19.62 -21.58 2.64
N ASN A 100 -19.24 -21.92 3.87
CA ASN A 100 -20.01 -22.84 4.71
C ASN A 100 -21.41 -22.29 5.02
N LYS A 101 -21.54 -21.00 5.37
CA LYS A 101 -22.85 -20.35 5.57
C LYS A 101 -23.73 -20.44 4.32
N SER A 102 -23.15 -20.23 3.13
CA SER A 102 -23.88 -20.31 1.87
C SER A 102 -24.33 -21.75 1.58
N LYS A 103 -23.48 -22.74 1.87
CA LYS A 103 -23.80 -24.16 1.75
C LYS A 103 -24.94 -24.56 2.68
N ASP A 104 -24.87 -24.19 3.95
CA ASP A 104 -25.91 -24.48 4.94
C ASP A 104 -27.23 -23.81 4.58
N ALA A 105 -27.19 -22.57 4.08
CA ALA A 105 -28.36 -21.87 3.58
C ALA A 105 -28.99 -22.61 2.38
N LEU A 106 -28.17 -23.09 1.44
CA LEU A 106 -28.63 -23.86 0.29
C LEU A 106 -29.26 -25.20 0.70
N GLU A 107 -28.64 -25.93 1.63
CA GLU A 107 -29.22 -27.18 2.17
C GLU A 107 -30.55 -26.91 2.89
N SER A 108 -30.64 -25.82 3.66
CA SER A 108 -31.88 -25.42 4.33
C SER A 108 -32.98 -25.03 3.32
N ALA A 109 -32.63 -24.39 2.21
CA ALA A 109 -33.56 -24.01 1.16
C ALA A 109 -34.05 -25.25 0.40
N GLY A 110 -33.14 -26.18 0.07
CA GLY A 110 -33.47 -27.45 -0.59
C GLY A 110 -34.41 -28.30 0.26
N THR A 111 -34.16 -28.41 1.57
CA THR A 111 -35.06 -29.16 2.48
C THR A 111 -36.43 -28.51 2.63
N LYS A 112 -36.52 -27.17 2.67
CA LYS A 112 -37.81 -26.45 2.66
C LYS A 112 -38.58 -26.69 1.38
N GLN A 113 -37.90 -26.66 0.23
CA GLN A 113 -38.53 -26.91 -1.06
C GLN A 113 -39.01 -28.37 -1.17
N ALA A 114 -38.22 -29.34 -0.74
CA ALA A 114 -38.61 -30.74 -0.71
C ALA A 114 -39.86 -30.98 0.16
N LYS A 115 -39.94 -30.35 1.35
CA LYS A 115 -41.13 -30.39 2.21
C LYS A 115 -42.36 -29.78 1.53
N SER A 116 -42.20 -28.61 0.91
CA SER A 116 -43.30 -27.95 0.19
C SER A 116 -43.84 -28.81 -0.97
N ILE A 117 -42.96 -29.47 -1.71
CA ILE A 117 -43.34 -30.42 -2.78
C ILE A 117 -44.09 -31.62 -2.17
N ALA A 118 -43.58 -32.22 -1.10
CA ALA A 118 -44.22 -33.35 -0.44
C ALA A 118 -45.63 -32.99 0.08
N GLU A 119 -45.78 -31.83 0.70
CA GLU A 119 -47.08 -31.32 1.18
C GLU A 119 -48.07 -31.06 0.01
N ALA A 120 -47.60 -30.50 -1.10
CA ALA A 120 -48.41 -30.29 -2.29
C ALA A 120 -48.90 -31.62 -2.87
N CYS A 121 -48.02 -32.62 -2.99
CA CYS A 121 -48.37 -33.98 -3.43
C CYS A 121 -49.38 -34.65 -2.48
N GLN A 122 -49.26 -34.44 -1.17
CA GLN A 122 -50.19 -35.00 -0.18
C GLN A 122 -51.58 -34.36 -0.23
N ARG A 123 -51.67 -33.05 -0.50
CA ARG A 123 -52.95 -32.34 -0.73
C ARG A 123 -53.63 -32.82 -2.00
N LEU A 124 -52.85 -32.95 -3.06
CA LEU A 124 -53.27 -33.51 -4.35
C LEU A 124 -53.88 -34.91 -4.21
N ALA A 125 -53.22 -35.80 -3.46
CA ALA A 125 -53.71 -37.16 -3.22
C ALA A 125 -55.02 -37.22 -2.41
N LYS A 126 -55.37 -36.15 -1.67
CA LYS A 126 -56.61 -36.07 -0.89
C LYS A 126 -57.78 -35.43 -1.66
N ASP A 127 -57.50 -34.59 -2.64
CA ASP A 127 -58.49 -33.87 -3.46
C ASP A 127 -59.00 -34.66 -4.68
N GLU A 128 -58.49 -35.88 -4.94
CA GLU A 128 -58.91 -36.73 -6.08
C GLU A 128 -60.29 -37.42 -5.92
N ARG A 129 -61.18 -36.90 -5.08
CA ARG A 129 -62.60 -37.26 -5.12
C ARG A 129 -63.41 -36.06 -5.58
N ASP A 130 -63.89 -36.16 -6.81
CA ASP A 130 -64.90 -35.29 -7.45
C ASP A 130 -64.39 -33.95 -7.98
N LYS A 131 -63.87 -33.96 -9.23
CA LYS A 131 -64.36 -33.16 -10.36
C LYS A 131 -63.40 -33.25 -11.54
N ALA A 132 -63.95 -33.39 -12.74
CA ALA A 132 -63.23 -33.21 -14.00
C ALA A 132 -62.81 -31.73 -14.13
N LEU A 133 -61.73 -31.38 -13.44
CA LEU A 133 -61.11 -30.06 -13.47
C LEU A 133 -60.33 -29.92 -14.77
N ASP A 134 -60.51 -28.79 -15.44
CA ASP A 134 -59.80 -28.40 -16.66
C ASP A 134 -58.28 -28.65 -16.50
N ARG A 135 -57.63 -29.15 -17.55
CA ARG A 135 -56.23 -29.63 -17.54
C ARG A 135 -55.26 -28.54 -17.07
N LEU A 136 -55.58 -27.28 -17.34
CA LEU A 136 -54.83 -26.09 -16.91
C LEU A 136 -55.05 -25.75 -15.42
N SER A 137 -56.19 -26.12 -14.87
CA SER A 137 -56.54 -25.92 -13.45
C SER A 137 -56.03 -27.05 -12.55
N HIS A 138 -55.56 -28.16 -13.14
CA HIS A 138 -55.09 -29.32 -12.41
C HIS A 138 -53.91 -28.95 -11.49
N PRO A 139 -53.97 -29.27 -10.19
CA PRO A 139 -52.93 -28.84 -9.24
C PRO A 139 -51.53 -29.38 -9.57
N LEU A 140 -51.39 -30.58 -10.16
CA LEU A 140 -50.11 -31.05 -10.72
C LEU A 140 -49.60 -30.18 -11.88
N PHE A 141 -50.48 -29.69 -12.75
CA PHE A 141 -50.09 -28.82 -13.86
C PHE A 141 -49.58 -27.46 -13.35
N LYS A 142 -50.26 -26.88 -12.36
CA LYS A 142 -49.79 -25.65 -11.69
C LYS A 142 -48.46 -25.85 -10.96
N ALA A 143 -48.30 -26.96 -10.24
CA ALA A 143 -47.05 -27.31 -9.58
C ALA A 143 -45.91 -27.47 -10.59
N GLY A 144 -46.15 -28.17 -11.70
CA GLY A 144 -45.19 -28.31 -12.80
C GLY A 144 -44.80 -26.96 -13.41
N GLN A 145 -45.77 -26.08 -13.67
CA GLN A 145 -45.51 -24.74 -14.20
C GLN A 145 -44.67 -23.89 -13.23
N GLN A 146 -44.92 -24.02 -11.92
CA GLN A 146 -44.12 -23.35 -10.89
C GLN A 146 -42.69 -23.87 -10.83
N ILE A 147 -42.47 -25.19 -10.96
CA ILE A 147 -41.13 -25.78 -11.04
C ILE A 147 -40.38 -25.26 -12.27
N PHE A 148 -41.01 -25.27 -13.45
CA PHE A 148 -40.39 -24.75 -14.67
C PHE A 148 -40.02 -23.28 -14.56
N LYS A 149 -40.87 -22.46 -13.92
CA LYS A 149 -40.58 -21.06 -13.64
C LYS A 149 -39.37 -20.90 -12.73
N SER A 150 -39.31 -21.64 -11.62
CA SER A 150 -38.14 -21.62 -10.73
C SER A 150 -36.86 -22.06 -11.43
N CYS A 151 -36.91 -23.05 -12.32
CA CYS A 151 -35.76 -23.47 -13.12
C CYS A 151 -35.27 -22.35 -14.06
N HIS A 152 -36.19 -21.65 -14.72
CA HIS A 152 -35.84 -20.48 -15.54
C HIS A 152 -35.22 -19.37 -14.70
N ASP A 153 -35.80 -19.06 -13.54
CA ASP A 153 -35.26 -18.02 -12.66
C ASP A 153 -33.81 -18.35 -12.24
N ILE A 154 -33.51 -19.61 -11.90
CA ILE A 154 -32.14 -20.06 -11.56
C ILE A 154 -31.18 -19.87 -12.75
N LEU A 155 -31.59 -20.24 -13.96
CA LEU A 155 -30.78 -20.05 -15.16
C LEU A 155 -30.51 -18.57 -15.42
N ASP A 156 -31.52 -17.71 -15.30
CA ASP A 156 -31.38 -16.26 -15.43
C ASP A 156 -30.42 -15.68 -14.39
N TYR A 157 -30.48 -16.14 -13.13
CA TYR A 157 -29.54 -15.72 -12.09
C TYR A 157 -28.11 -16.18 -12.40
N HIS A 158 -27.95 -17.40 -12.90
CA HIS A 158 -26.65 -17.92 -13.31
C HIS A 158 -26.06 -17.11 -14.47
N ASP A 159 -26.87 -16.81 -15.49
CA ASP A 159 -26.42 -16.02 -16.64
C ASP A 159 -26.07 -14.58 -16.24
N LYS A 160 -26.86 -13.95 -15.36
CA LYS A 160 -26.53 -12.64 -14.80
C LYS A 160 -25.24 -12.67 -13.98
N ALA A 161 -25.03 -13.69 -13.16
CA ALA A 161 -23.80 -13.86 -12.39
C ALA A 161 -22.58 -14.07 -13.31
N ASN A 162 -22.76 -14.84 -14.39
CA ASN A 162 -21.70 -15.12 -15.37
C ASN A 162 -21.38 -13.87 -16.23
N GLN A 163 -22.37 -13.06 -16.59
CA GLN A 163 -22.14 -11.77 -17.22
C GLN A 163 -21.45 -10.77 -16.27
N ALA A 164 -21.79 -10.80 -14.99
CA ALA A 164 -21.15 -9.96 -13.98
C ALA A 164 -19.69 -10.38 -13.71
N SER A 165 -19.35 -11.66 -13.82
CA SER A 165 -17.96 -12.14 -13.70
C SER A 165 -17.13 -11.82 -14.94
N VAL A 166 -17.71 -11.89 -16.13
CA VAL A 166 -17.03 -11.56 -17.41
C VAL A 166 -16.78 -10.05 -17.56
N SER A 167 -17.66 -9.19 -17.03
CA SER A 167 -17.46 -7.72 -17.11
C SER A 167 -16.43 -7.16 -16.12
N LYS A 168 -16.01 -7.95 -15.12
CA LYS A 168 -14.82 -7.67 -14.31
C LYS A 168 -13.61 -8.33 -14.95
N GLU A 169 -13.20 -7.82 -16.11
CA GLU A 169 -11.79 -7.92 -16.49
C GLU A 169 -10.98 -7.23 -15.39
N ALA A 170 -10.55 -8.03 -14.40
CA ALA A 170 -9.48 -7.62 -13.52
C ALA A 170 -8.28 -7.44 -14.45
N ASN A 171 -7.96 -6.18 -14.77
CA ASN A 171 -6.73 -5.86 -15.50
C ASN A 171 -5.61 -6.68 -14.85
N PRO A 172 -4.94 -7.56 -15.60
CA PRO A 172 -3.91 -8.38 -15.01
C PRO A 172 -2.89 -7.43 -14.36
N PRO A 173 -2.39 -7.73 -13.16
CA PRO A 173 -1.42 -6.88 -12.46
C PRO A 173 -0.20 -6.52 -13.31
N GLY A 174 0.06 -7.26 -14.40
CA GLY A 174 1.18 -7.02 -15.32
C GLY A 174 1.30 -5.58 -15.82
N ASP A 175 0.21 -4.95 -16.26
CA ASP A 175 0.28 -3.60 -16.82
C ASP A 175 0.59 -2.55 -15.74
N MET A 176 0.01 -2.73 -14.55
CA MET A 176 0.32 -1.90 -13.38
C MET A 176 1.77 -2.09 -12.93
N TRP A 177 2.25 -3.33 -12.89
CA TRP A 177 3.62 -3.65 -12.51
C TRP A 177 4.64 -3.12 -13.51
N GLN A 178 4.31 -3.12 -14.80
CA GLN A 178 5.16 -2.57 -15.84
C GLN A 178 5.26 -1.04 -15.72
N ALA A 179 4.15 -0.37 -15.41
CA ALA A 179 4.14 1.06 -15.13
C ALA A 179 4.97 1.40 -13.87
N ASP A 180 4.77 0.65 -12.78
CA ASP A 180 5.53 0.83 -11.53
C ASP A 180 7.03 0.61 -11.74
N ASN A 181 7.41 -0.45 -12.48
CA ASN A 181 8.80 -0.74 -12.77
C ASN A 181 9.45 0.36 -13.62
N SER A 182 8.71 0.91 -14.58
CA SER A 182 9.17 2.03 -15.41
C SER A 182 9.37 3.29 -14.58
N ALA A 183 8.44 3.59 -13.66
CA ALA A 183 8.54 4.72 -12.76
C ALA A 183 9.76 4.60 -11.81
N ILE A 184 10.00 3.40 -11.26
CA ILE A 184 11.16 3.14 -10.41
C ILE A 184 12.47 3.31 -11.19
N GLN A 185 12.54 2.80 -12.43
CA GLN A 185 13.73 2.98 -13.27
C GLN A 185 14.00 4.46 -13.56
N GLU A 186 12.96 5.25 -13.80
CA GLU A 186 13.09 6.68 -14.00
C GLU A 186 13.64 7.39 -12.75
N VAL A 187 13.08 7.12 -11.56
CA VAL A 187 13.58 7.66 -10.28
C VAL A 187 15.05 7.30 -10.08
N LEU A 188 15.43 6.04 -10.32
CA LEU A 188 16.81 5.57 -10.16
C LEU A 188 17.77 6.26 -11.14
N SER A 189 17.32 6.55 -12.35
CA SER A 189 18.13 7.26 -13.35
C SER A 189 18.42 8.70 -12.93
N TYR A 190 17.42 9.43 -12.42
CA TYR A 190 17.59 10.77 -11.86
C TYR A 190 18.45 10.75 -10.61
N ALA A 191 18.21 9.79 -9.72
CA ALA A 191 18.97 9.61 -8.47
C ALA A 191 20.46 9.40 -8.76
N ARG A 192 20.79 8.59 -9.78
CA ARG A 192 22.16 8.37 -10.21
C ARG A 192 22.79 9.66 -10.73
N GLN A 193 22.16 10.35 -11.67
CA GLN A 193 22.70 11.58 -12.25
C GLN A 193 22.90 12.68 -11.19
N TYR A 194 21.95 12.82 -10.28
CA TYR A 194 22.05 13.77 -9.17
C TYR A 194 23.16 13.37 -8.20
N GLY A 195 23.26 12.09 -7.85
CA GLY A 195 24.30 11.55 -6.98
C GLY A 195 25.72 11.73 -7.55
N GLU A 196 25.90 11.49 -8.86
CA GLU A 196 27.17 11.72 -9.57
C GLU A 196 27.58 13.21 -9.47
N LYS A 197 26.67 14.13 -9.82
CA LYS A 197 26.92 15.58 -9.67
C LYS A 197 27.23 15.99 -8.24
N LEU A 198 26.57 15.37 -7.28
CA LEU A 198 26.74 15.65 -5.86
C LEU A 198 28.14 15.23 -5.38
N VAL A 199 28.65 14.08 -5.84
CA VAL A 199 30.02 13.65 -5.56
C VAL A 199 31.03 14.56 -6.26
N ASP A 200 30.80 14.93 -7.51
CA ASP A 200 31.67 15.85 -8.25
C ASP A 200 31.83 17.19 -7.51
N CYS A 201 30.72 17.71 -6.95
CA CYS A 201 30.74 18.94 -6.15
C CYS A 201 31.49 18.80 -4.83
N ALA A 202 31.50 17.61 -4.22
CA ALA A 202 32.21 17.38 -2.97
C ALA A 202 33.74 17.33 -3.18
N ILE A 203 34.18 16.90 -4.36
CA ILE A 203 35.60 16.67 -4.69
C ILE A 203 36.22 17.90 -5.36
N THR A 204 35.49 18.58 -6.24
CA THR A 204 36.05 19.65 -7.08
C THR A 204 36.01 21.02 -6.39
N LEU A 205 37.01 21.86 -6.67
CA LEU A 205 37.21 23.15 -6.01
C LEU A 205 36.20 24.23 -6.40
N ASP A 206 35.89 24.25 -7.69
CA ASP A 206 35.13 25.30 -8.38
C ASP A 206 33.73 24.82 -8.79
N SER A 207 33.22 23.74 -8.20
CA SER A 207 31.87 23.31 -8.53
C SER A 207 30.88 24.38 -8.09
N ASP A 208 30.29 25.05 -9.09
CA ASP A 208 29.12 25.89 -8.92
C ASP A 208 28.06 25.09 -8.17
N LEU A 209 27.91 25.37 -6.87
CA LEU A 209 26.86 24.81 -6.02
C LEU A 209 25.46 25.16 -6.56
N GLU A 210 25.37 26.09 -7.52
CA GLU A 210 24.17 26.38 -8.29
C GLU A 210 23.73 25.20 -9.17
N VAL A 211 24.64 24.33 -9.61
CA VAL A 211 24.32 23.12 -10.40
C VAL A 211 23.50 22.12 -9.56
N LEU A 212 23.63 22.16 -8.23
CA LEU A 212 22.82 21.36 -7.29
C LEU A 212 21.50 22.03 -6.90
N LYS A 213 21.32 23.33 -7.19
CA LYS A 213 20.04 24.03 -7.09
C LYS A 213 19.23 23.77 -8.36
N VAL A 214 18.99 22.49 -8.68
CA VAL A 214 18.06 22.16 -9.75
C VAL A 214 16.69 22.69 -9.33
N ASP A 215 16.07 23.49 -10.19
CA ASP A 215 14.77 24.10 -9.93
C ASP A 215 13.73 22.99 -9.74
N ARG A 216 13.36 22.74 -8.48
CA ARG A 216 12.45 21.65 -8.10
C ARG A 216 11.09 21.78 -8.77
N GLU A 217 10.72 23.00 -9.19
CA GLU A 217 9.46 23.30 -9.87
C GLU A 217 9.46 22.86 -11.35
N GLN A 218 10.63 22.61 -11.94
CA GLN A 218 10.76 22.20 -13.34
C GLN A 218 10.97 20.69 -13.51
N LEU A 219 11.18 19.95 -12.42
CA LEU A 219 11.37 18.50 -12.45
C LEU A 219 10.04 17.75 -12.38
N PRO A 220 9.92 16.62 -13.09
CA PRO A 220 8.81 15.69 -12.87
C PRO A 220 8.85 15.14 -11.44
N GLU A 221 7.71 14.64 -10.95
CA GLU A 221 7.57 14.08 -9.60
C GLU A 221 8.61 12.98 -9.28
N THR A 222 8.96 12.16 -10.26
CA THR A 222 10.02 11.14 -10.14
C THR A 222 11.40 11.76 -9.92
N GLY A 223 11.67 12.91 -10.56
CA GLY A 223 12.89 13.67 -10.39
C GLY A 223 12.98 14.37 -9.02
N THR A 224 11.88 14.92 -8.52
CA THR A 224 11.85 15.52 -7.16
C THR A 224 12.03 14.47 -6.08
N MET A 225 11.38 13.31 -6.22
CA MET A 225 11.57 12.16 -5.33
C MET A 225 13.02 11.68 -5.32
N ALA A 226 13.67 11.62 -6.48
CA ALA A 226 15.07 11.24 -6.61
C ALA A 226 16.02 12.21 -5.88
N ILE A 227 15.76 13.52 -5.94
CA ILE A 227 16.56 14.53 -5.20
C ILE A 227 16.38 14.40 -3.69
N ASP A 228 15.15 14.12 -3.24
CA ASP A 228 14.85 13.98 -1.82
C ASP A 228 15.59 12.79 -1.15
N ILE A 229 15.91 11.73 -1.91
CA ILE A 229 16.79 10.64 -1.44
C ILE A 229 18.14 11.18 -0.95
N PHE A 230 18.65 12.22 -1.59
CA PHE A 230 19.95 12.83 -1.29
C PHE A 230 19.86 14.16 -0.54
N GLU A 231 18.69 14.54 -0.02
CA GLU A 231 18.47 15.84 0.62
C GLU A 231 19.50 16.12 1.74
N LYS A 232 19.79 15.11 2.56
CA LYS A 232 20.78 15.22 3.65
C LYS A 232 22.20 15.40 3.12
N SER A 233 22.57 14.66 2.07
CA SER A 233 23.89 14.74 1.44
C SER A 233 24.07 16.08 0.73
N GLY A 234 23.04 16.61 0.08
CA GLY A 234 23.06 17.93 -0.56
C GLY A 234 23.24 19.06 0.46
N LYS A 235 22.55 18.98 1.60
CA LYS A 235 22.72 19.94 2.71
C LYS A 235 24.15 19.92 3.28
N ALA A 236 24.81 18.76 3.31
CA ALA A 236 26.17 18.64 3.82
C ALA A 236 27.23 19.30 2.89
N ILE A 237 26.99 19.31 1.58
CA ILE A 237 27.92 19.87 0.58
C ILE A 237 27.87 21.41 0.51
N GLY A 238 26.84 22.04 1.08
CA GLY A 238 26.81 23.50 1.26
C GLY A 238 27.85 24.06 2.25
N GLY A 239 28.61 23.19 2.93
CA GLY A 239 29.67 23.54 3.88
C GLY A 239 31.09 23.45 3.31
N GLU A 240 32.06 23.12 4.17
CA GLU A 240 33.46 22.93 3.79
C GLU A 240 33.63 21.57 3.09
N THR A 241 33.86 21.59 1.77
CA THR A 241 34.08 20.39 0.95
C THR A 241 35.54 19.95 1.00
N TRP A 242 35.81 18.66 0.81
CA TRP A 242 37.17 18.11 0.73
C TRP A 242 38.03 18.82 -0.31
N GLY A 243 37.47 19.15 -1.48
CA GLY A 243 38.17 19.96 -2.49
C GLY A 243 38.70 21.25 -1.87
N ARG A 244 37.81 22.10 -1.34
CA ARG A 244 38.17 23.38 -0.70
C ARG A 244 39.20 23.24 0.42
N THR A 245 39.08 22.23 1.28
CA THR A 245 40.05 21.99 2.35
C THR A 245 41.43 21.66 1.79
N VAL A 246 41.50 20.83 0.75
CA VAL A 246 42.75 20.47 0.08
C VAL A 246 43.38 21.70 -0.60
N ALA A 247 42.61 22.53 -1.29
CA ALA A 247 43.18 23.76 -1.85
C ALA A 247 43.63 24.76 -0.80
N ALA A 248 42.89 24.93 0.30
CA ALA A 248 43.30 25.82 1.39
C ALA A 248 44.64 25.38 1.99
N GLN A 249 44.86 24.07 2.12
CA GLN A 249 46.14 23.50 2.57
C GLN A 249 47.26 23.69 1.54
N LEU A 250 46.95 23.53 0.24
CA LEU A 250 47.89 23.77 -0.86
C LEU A 250 48.30 25.25 -0.96
N SER A 251 47.36 26.18 -0.83
CA SER A 251 47.64 27.62 -0.83
C SER A 251 48.45 28.03 0.39
N ALA A 252 48.11 27.50 1.59
CA ALA A 252 48.89 27.74 2.80
C ALA A 252 50.32 27.18 2.72
N SER A 253 50.53 26.11 1.93
CA SER A 253 51.86 25.52 1.71
C SER A 253 52.68 26.29 0.66
N GLN A 254 52.03 26.95 -0.30
CA GLN A 254 52.68 27.80 -1.31
C GLN A 254 53.26 29.10 -0.71
N ASP A 255 52.64 29.63 0.35
CA ASP A 255 53.12 30.83 1.04
C ASP A 255 54.31 30.56 2.01
N GLY A 256 54.74 29.29 2.17
CA GLY A 256 55.74 28.92 3.18
C GLY A 256 56.82 27.91 2.77
N VAL A 257 56.74 27.23 1.62
CA VAL A 257 57.69 26.15 1.27
C VAL A 257 58.05 26.15 -0.22
N ASN A 258 59.36 26.07 -0.49
CA ASN A 258 59.93 25.88 -1.81
C ASN A 258 59.52 24.49 -2.35
N ILE A 259 58.53 24.47 -3.25
CA ILE A 259 57.86 23.27 -3.81
C ILE A 259 58.86 22.26 -4.40
N ALA A 260 60.08 22.68 -4.73
CA ALA A 260 61.16 21.82 -5.22
C ALA A 260 61.65 20.78 -4.19
N GLU A 261 61.61 21.03 -2.89
CA GLU A 261 62.09 20.07 -1.87
C GLU A 261 61.09 18.93 -1.61
N LEU A 262 59.79 19.21 -1.67
CA LEU A 262 58.76 18.18 -1.42
C LEU A 262 58.61 17.19 -2.57
N ALA A 263 58.80 17.65 -3.82
CA ALA A 263 58.85 16.75 -4.98
C ALA A 263 60.06 15.79 -4.93
N TYR A 264 61.18 16.24 -4.36
CA TYR A 264 62.40 15.42 -4.23
C TYR A 264 62.27 14.30 -3.19
N CYS A 265 61.44 14.49 -2.16
CA CYS A 265 61.18 13.46 -1.15
C CYS A 265 60.19 12.38 -1.61
N PHE A 266 59.27 12.68 -2.53
CA PHE A 266 58.27 11.71 -2.99
C PHE A 266 58.81 10.78 -4.09
N ILE A 267 59.73 11.24 -4.93
CA ILE A 267 60.33 10.43 -5.99
C ILE A 267 61.42 9.46 -5.45
N ASN A 268 62.08 9.79 -4.34
CA ASN A 268 63.18 8.98 -3.79
C ASN A 268 62.76 7.99 -2.68
N LYS A 269 61.47 7.74 -2.49
CA LYS A 269 60.95 6.78 -1.47
C LYS A 269 60.12 5.63 -2.04
N THR A 270 60.07 5.47 -3.36
CA THR A 270 59.65 4.25 -4.05
C THR A 270 60.86 3.61 -4.72
#